data_AF-A0A8S3G5H1-F1
#
_entry.id   AF-A0A8S3G5H1-F1
#
_cell.length_a   1.000
_cell.length_b   1.000
_cell.length_c   1.000
_cell.angle_alpha   90.00
_cell.angle_beta   90.00
_cell.angle_gamma   90.00
#
_symmetry.space_group_name_H-M   'P 1'
#
loop_
_entity.id
_entity.type
_entity.pdbx_description
1 polymer ?
#
loop_
_entity_poly.entity_id
_entity_poly.type
_entity_poly.pdbx_seq_one_letter_code
_entity_poly.pdbx_strand_id
1 'polypeptide(L)'
;MNFVKRCFLSPFIKSLTKSNENMETDVVEISMRKKNPAQNGEEKQATTKTANLFHKMLCNFKFYSSFEINDTTGETLSQNEMMEKHYEKVLQLQSAIFKHFRDEMPTFPLQNIQSIDKREILNEEFDKLSDSQLNSVAASLQPPIQIDNRELLIEVLISIHERMQSHLQLINTLPLYPTEETIWDEDIVPTEFYNGETCLALPKLNLQFLTLHDYLLRNFHLFRLESTYEIRQDIEDSVSRMKPWQNDATITNDKNEQPQQQCIFGGWSRMAQPITNFTIVEVAKANIGESHPSRVRADVTLVLNTRGDIKKEWENLRK
;
A
#
# COMPACT_ATOMS: atom_id res chain seq x y z
N MET A 1 -14.94 18.85 -8.24
CA MET A 1 -15.12 17.66 -7.38
C MET A 1 -16.61 17.51 -7.10
N ASN A 2 -17.22 16.40 -7.50
CA ASN A 2 -18.67 16.22 -7.52
C ASN A 2 -19.25 15.81 -6.15
N PHE A 3 -20.55 16.05 -5.94
CA PHE A 3 -21.23 16.10 -4.63
C PHE A 3 -21.06 14.84 -3.77
N VAL A 4 -21.29 13.65 -4.34
CA VAL A 4 -21.27 12.38 -3.60
C VAL A 4 -19.89 12.10 -2.99
N LYS A 5 -18.84 12.11 -3.83
CA LYS A 5 -17.46 11.95 -3.36
C LYS A 5 -17.05 13.03 -2.37
N ARG A 6 -17.47 14.28 -2.58
CA ARG A 6 -17.14 15.38 -1.66
C ARG A 6 -17.75 15.20 -0.27
N CYS A 7 -19.02 14.79 -0.20
CA CYS A 7 -19.69 14.50 1.08
C CYS A 7 -19.03 13.33 1.81
N PHE A 8 -18.65 12.29 1.07
CA PHE A 8 -18.02 11.09 1.63
C PHE A 8 -16.57 11.29 2.07
N LEU A 9 -15.82 12.13 1.36
CA LEU A 9 -14.41 12.42 1.64
C LEU A 9 -14.23 13.52 2.67
N SER A 10 -15.25 14.34 2.97
CA SER A 10 -15.18 15.42 3.95
C SER A 10 -14.70 14.96 5.35
N PRO A 11 -15.21 13.86 5.93
CA PRO A 11 -14.68 13.31 7.17
C PRO A 11 -13.23 12.84 7.04
N PHE A 12 -12.85 12.32 5.88
CA PHE A 12 -11.49 11.83 5.62
C PHE A 12 -10.49 12.98 5.55
N ILE A 13 -10.86 14.07 4.88
CA ILE A 13 -10.09 15.32 4.82
C ILE A 13 -9.92 15.90 6.22
N LYS A 14 -10.98 15.96 7.03
CA LYS A 14 -10.86 16.42 8.43
C LYS A 14 -9.89 15.58 9.24
N SER A 15 -9.88 14.26 9.03
CA SER A 15 -8.94 13.35 9.70
C SER A 15 -7.50 13.55 9.22
N LEU A 16 -7.30 13.79 7.92
CA LEU A 16 -6.00 14.13 7.34
C LEU A 16 -5.48 15.47 7.86
N THR A 17 -6.33 16.50 7.91
CA THR A 17 -5.96 17.82 8.44
C THR A 17 -5.56 17.72 9.90
N LYS A 18 -6.31 16.99 10.73
CA LYS A 18 -5.95 16.74 12.13
C LYS A 18 -4.61 15.99 12.25
N SER A 19 -4.35 15.01 11.39
CA SER A 19 -3.06 14.31 11.36
C SER A 19 -1.90 15.21 10.94
N ASN A 20 -2.14 16.14 10.00
CA ASN A 20 -1.12 17.09 9.55
C ASN A 20 -0.84 18.17 10.61
N GLU A 21 -1.87 18.68 11.30
CA GLU A 21 -1.71 19.59 12.43
C GLU A 21 -0.87 18.97 13.54
N ASN A 22 -1.12 17.69 13.87
CA ASN A 22 -0.30 16.94 14.82
C ASN A 22 1.17 16.80 14.35
N MET A 23 1.40 16.57 13.05
CA MET A 23 2.76 16.52 12.50
C MET A 23 3.48 17.87 12.64
N GLU A 24 2.80 18.98 12.35
CA GLU A 24 3.37 20.32 12.47
C GLU A 24 3.70 20.66 13.93
N THR A 25 2.83 20.30 14.89
CA THR A 25 3.10 20.50 16.32
C THR A 25 4.29 19.68 16.79
N ASP A 26 4.39 18.41 16.37
CA ASP A 26 5.50 17.52 16.73
C ASP A 26 6.83 18.06 16.18
N VAL A 27 6.86 18.52 14.92
CA VAL A 27 8.07 19.10 14.29
C VAL A 27 8.52 20.39 14.98
N VAL A 28 7.57 21.22 15.43
CA VAL A 28 7.86 22.45 16.19
C VAL A 28 8.39 22.14 17.59
N GLU A 29 7.80 21.19 18.32
CA GLU A 29 8.30 20.75 19.62
C GLU A 29 9.70 20.15 19.52
N ILE A 30 9.96 19.32 18.51
CA ILE A 30 11.27 18.72 18.24
C ILE A 30 12.31 19.80 17.90
N SER A 31 11.93 20.82 17.12
CA SER A 31 12.83 21.94 16.79
C SER A 31 13.23 22.77 18.02
N MET A 32 12.38 22.83 19.05
CA MET A 32 12.71 23.49 20.32
C MET A 32 13.58 22.64 21.27
N ARG A 33 13.62 21.31 21.12
CA ARG A 33 14.32 20.36 22.02
C ARG A 33 15.74 19.94 21.59
N LYS A 34 16.25 20.40 20.43
CA LYS A 34 17.55 20.06 19.79
C LYS A 34 18.87 20.29 20.59
N LYS A 35 18.88 20.22 21.93
CA LYS A 35 20.09 20.40 22.75
C LYS A 35 20.81 19.10 23.19
N ASN A 36 20.24 17.90 22.97
CA ASN A 36 20.84 16.64 23.44
C ASN A 36 21.01 15.57 22.33
N PRO A 37 22.21 15.03 22.10
CA PRO A 37 22.48 14.09 20.99
C PRO A 37 21.89 12.68 21.15
N ALA A 38 21.55 12.23 22.37
CA ALA A 38 20.94 10.92 22.62
C ALA A 38 19.43 10.85 22.31
N GLN A 39 18.74 12.01 22.35
CA GLN A 39 17.29 12.10 22.06
C GLN A 39 17.00 12.19 20.55
N ASN A 40 18.00 12.51 19.74
CA ASN A 40 17.86 12.64 18.28
C ASN A 40 17.46 11.33 17.55
N GLY A 41 17.73 10.16 18.13
CA GLY A 41 17.36 8.87 17.55
C GLY A 41 15.88 8.56 17.68
N GLU A 42 15.34 8.69 18.90
CA GLU A 42 13.93 8.48 19.22
C GLU A 42 13.04 9.55 18.56
N GLU A 43 13.49 10.80 18.51
CA GLU A 43 12.75 11.92 17.88
C GLU A 43 12.65 11.79 16.34
N LYS A 44 13.71 11.30 15.68
CA LYS A 44 13.66 10.97 14.24
C LYS A 44 12.73 9.79 13.96
N GLN A 45 12.66 8.82 14.86
CA GLN A 45 11.79 7.66 14.71
C GLN A 45 10.32 8.05 14.88
N ALA A 46 10.00 8.95 15.83
CA ALA A 46 8.65 9.48 16.03
C ALA A 46 8.14 10.28 14.82
N THR A 47 8.94 11.19 14.27
CA THR A 47 8.58 11.94 13.05
C THR A 47 8.36 11.05 11.83
N THR A 48 9.18 10.01 11.69
CA THR A 48 9.02 9.01 10.62
C THR A 48 7.73 8.20 10.79
N LYS A 49 7.37 7.82 12.02
CA LYS A 49 6.10 7.12 12.31
C LYS A 49 4.87 7.99 11.96
N THR A 50 4.85 9.25 12.38
CA THR A 50 3.74 10.16 12.04
C THR A 50 3.62 10.39 10.52
N ALA A 51 4.76 10.46 9.81
CA ALA A 51 4.78 10.53 8.35
C ALA A 51 4.22 9.27 7.68
N ASN A 52 4.53 8.09 8.21
CA ASN A 52 4.01 6.82 7.69
C ASN A 52 2.50 6.71 7.87
N LEU A 53 1.97 7.09 9.03
CA LEU A 53 0.52 7.14 9.28
C LEU A 53 -0.16 8.09 8.28
N PHE A 54 0.38 9.30 8.12
CA PHE A 54 -0.15 10.27 7.18
C PHE A 54 -0.14 9.74 5.74
N HIS A 55 0.95 9.09 5.32
CA HIS A 55 1.06 8.46 4.00
C HIS A 55 -0.02 7.38 3.80
N LYS A 56 -0.24 6.50 4.76
CA LYS A 56 -1.29 5.48 4.71
C LYS A 56 -2.69 6.10 4.59
N MET A 57 -2.95 7.16 5.36
CA MET A 57 -4.20 7.91 5.23
C MET A 57 -4.32 8.54 3.84
N LEU A 58 -3.26 9.12 3.29
CA LEU A 58 -3.26 9.71 1.95
C LEU A 58 -3.53 8.64 0.88
N CYS A 59 -2.95 7.44 1.01
CA CYS A 59 -3.25 6.31 0.13
C CYS A 59 -4.73 5.92 0.17
N ASN A 60 -5.33 5.84 1.36
CA ASN A 60 -6.77 5.62 1.51
C ASN A 60 -7.59 6.75 0.87
N PHE A 61 -7.16 8.01 0.99
CA PHE A 61 -7.80 9.13 0.31
C PHE A 61 -7.69 9.02 -1.22
N LYS A 62 -6.51 8.68 -1.75
CA LYS A 62 -6.28 8.45 -3.19
C LYS A 62 -7.20 7.35 -3.72
N PHE A 63 -7.39 6.28 -2.95
CA PHE A 63 -8.31 5.20 -3.29
C PHE A 63 -9.77 5.68 -3.43
N TYR A 64 -10.26 6.47 -2.47
CA TYR A 64 -11.65 6.95 -2.52
C TYR A 64 -11.88 8.14 -3.48
N SER A 65 -10.85 8.94 -3.78
CA SER A 65 -10.95 10.01 -4.79
C SER A 65 -11.13 9.42 -6.20
N SER A 66 -10.43 8.33 -6.48
CA SER A 66 -10.44 7.59 -7.73
C SER A 66 -11.55 6.53 -7.83
N PHE A 67 -12.43 6.43 -6.83
CA PHE A 67 -13.43 5.36 -6.74
C PHE A 67 -14.36 5.26 -7.96
N GLU A 68 -14.65 4.02 -8.37
CA GLU A 68 -15.40 3.63 -9.56
C GLU A 68 -16.93 3.86 -9.41
N ILE A 69 -17.33 5.10 -9.15
CA ILE A 69 -18.73 5.50 -8.97
C ILE A 69 -19.09 6.68 -9.86
N ASN A 70 -20.32 6.66 -10.39
CA ASN A 70 -20.91 7.81 -11.06
C ASN A 70 -21.40 8.80 -10.00
N ASP A 71 -20.84 10.00 -10.00
CA ASP A 71 -21.14 11.01 -8.98
C ASP A 71 -22.57 11.59 -9.07
N THR A 72 -23.26 11.41 -10.20
CA THR A 72 -24.63 11.90 -10.42
C THR A 72 -25.67 10.84 -10.09
N THR A 73 -25.46 9.60 -10.53
CA THR A 73 -26.42 8.50 -10.32
C THR A 73 -26.14 7.70 -9.05
N GLY A 74 -24.91 7.73 -8.54
CA GLY A 74 -24.47 6.89 -7.41
C GLY A 74 -24.23 5.42 -7.79
N GLU A 75 -24.31 5.07 -9.07
CA GLU A 75 -24.10 3.69 -9.55
C GLU A 75 -22.61 3.39 -9.78
N THR A 76 -22.24 2.12 -9.66
CA THR A 76 -20.88 1.63 -9.96
C THR A 76 -20.56 1.82 -11.44
N LEU A 77 -19.36 2.28 -11.76
CA LEU A 77 -18.90 2.37 -13.14
C LEU A 77 -18.48 1.00 -13.66
N SER A 78 -18.86 0.69 -14.90
CA SER A 78 -18.33 -0.48 -15.61
C SER A 78 -16.91 -0.25 -16.11
N GLN A 79 -16.19 -1.32 -16.44
CA GLN A 79 -14.84 -1.24 -17.02
C GLN A 79 -14.81 -0.42 -18.32
N ASN A 80 -15.86 -0.53 -19.15
CA ASN A 80 -15.97 0.23 -20.39
C ASN A 80 -16.13 1.73 -20.12
N GLU A 81 -17.02 2.10 -19.20
CA GLU A 81 -17.24 3.50 -18.82
C GLU A 81 -16.00 4.14 -18.18
N MET A 82 -15.23 3.35 -17.42
CA MET A 82 -13.94 3.81 -16.88
C MET A 82 -12.92 4.08 -17.99
N MET A 83 -12.85 3.18 -18.98
CA MET A 83 -11.96 3.32 -20.13
C MET A 83 -12.35 4.53 -20.99
N GLU A 84 -13.65 4.73 -21.24
CA GLU A 84 -14.17 5.91 -21.96
C GLU A 84 -13.78 7.21 -21.25
N LYS A 85 -14.01 7.31 -19.93
CA LYS A 85 -13.62 8.48 -19.14
C LYS A 85 -12.10 8.74 -19.17
N HIS A 86 -11.29 7.69 -19.14
CA HIS A 86 -9.84 7.83 -19.26
C HIS A 86 -9.45 8.32 -20.66
N TYR A 87 -10.05 7.78 -21.71
CA TYR A 87 -9.79 8.20 -23.09
C TYR A 87 -10.20 9.64 -23.34
N GLU A 88 -11.32 10.10 -22.78
CA GLU A 88 -11.73 11.51 -22.85
C GLU A 88 -10.68 12.43 -22.24
N LYS A 89 -10.12 12.10 -21.07
CA LYS A 89 -9.07 12.89 -20.42
C LYS A 89 -7.80 12.96 -21.27
N VAL A 90 -7.33 11.81 -21.77
CA VAL A 90 -6.11 11.77 -22.60
C VAL A 90 -6.35 12.51 -23.93
N LEU A 91 -7.53 12.39 -24.53
CA LEU A 91 -7.87 13.11 -25.76
C LEU A 91 -7.94 14.63 -25.53
N GLN A 92 -8.43 15.08 -24.37
CA GLN A 92 -8.39 16.50 -23.98
C GLN A 92 -6.95 16.99 -23.88
N LEU A 93 -6.05 16.22 -23.29
CA LEU A 93 -4.62 16.52 -23.22
C LEU A 93 -3.97 16.57 -24.61
N GLN A 94 -4.21 15.56 -25.44
CA GLN A 94 -3.69 15.54 -26.82
C GLN A 94 -4.20 16.73 -27.62
N SER A 95 -5.47 17.09 -27.46
CA SER A 95 -6.08 18.25 -28.12
C SER A 95 -5.48 19.58 -27.64
N ALA A 96 -5.21 19.70 -26.34
CA ALA A 96 -4.54 20.86 -25.75
C ALA A 96 -3.12 21.04 -26.30
N ILE A 97 -2.33 19.96 -26.29
CA ILE A 97 -0.95 19.96 -26.78
C ILE A 97 -0.92 20.23 -28.29
N PHE A 98 -1.83 19.64 -29.07
CA PHE A 98 -1.89 19.87 -30.51
C PHE A 98 -2.22 21.32 -30.88
N LYS A 99 -3.08 21.99 -30.11
CA LYS A 99 -3.49 23.38 -30.37
C LYS A 99 -2.40 24.39 -30.03
N HIS A 100 -1.70 24.18 -28.92
CA HIS A 100 -0.81 25.19 -28.35
C HIS A 100 0.68 24.86 -28.48
N PHE A 101 1.06 23.58 -28.62
CA PHE A 101 2.44 23.09 -28.49
C PHE A 101 2.84 22.10 -29.59
N ARG A 102 2.30 22.29 -30.80
CA ARG A 102 2.58 21.42 -31.95
C ARG A 102 4.05 21.37 -32.35
N ASP A 103 4.77 22.49 -32.17
CA ASP A 103 6.17 22.62 -32.61
C ASP A 103 7.15 21.87 -31.70
N GLU A 104 6.81 21.72 -30.42
CA GLU A 104 7.68 21.10 -29.41
C GLU A 104 7.40 19.61 -29.24
N MET A 105 6.12 19.23 -29.35
CA MET A 105 5.66 17.85 -29.25
C MET A 105 4.82 17.45 -30.47
N PRO A 106 5.42 17.34 -31.67
CA PRO A 106 4.67 17.02 -32.88
C PRO A 106 4.15 15.58 -32.89
N THR A 107 4.85 14.65 -32.22
CA THR A 107 4.53 13.23 -32.21
C THR A 107 3.52 12.84 -31.13
N PHE A 108 3.53 13.52 -29.99
CA PHE A 108 2.71 13.15 -28.82
C PHE A 108 1.19 13.12 -29.11
N PRO A 109 0.58 14.14 -29.75
CA PRO A 109 -0.86 14.12 -30.02
C PRO A 109 -1.30 13.05 -31.04
N LEU A 110 -0.35 12.47 -31.79
CA LEU A 110 -0.61 11.50 -32.85
C LEU A 110 -0.42 10.05 -32.40
N GLN A 111 0.14 9.84 -31.20
CA GLN A 111 0.40 8.53 -30.65
C GLN A 111 -0.88 7.86 -30.11
N ASN A 112 -0.86 6.53 -30.04
CA ASN A 112 -1.93 5.77 -29.39
C ASN A 112 -1.95 6.05 -27.88
N ILE A 113 -3.15 6.23 -27.32
CA ILE A 113 -3.40 6.42 -25.89
C ILE A 113 -2.63 5.41 -25.02
N GLN A 114 -2.62 4.12 -25.38
CA GLN A 114 -1.94 3.06 -24.61
C GLN A 114 -0.40 3.15 -24.60
N SER A 115 0.16 3.94 -25.51
CA SER A 115 1.60 4.23 -25.52
C SER A 115 1.93 5.48 -24.70
N ILE A 116 0.94 6.32 -24.42
CA ILE A 116 1.11 7.60 -23.72
C ILE A 116 0.74 7.49 -22.24
N ASP A 117 -0.27 6.69 -21.90
CA ASP A 117 -0.87 6.57 -20.56
C ASP A 117 0.05 5.99 -19.47
N LYS A 118 1.31 5.67 -19.80
CA LYS A 118 2.34 5.24 -18.86
C LYS A 118 2.99 6.43 -18.16
N ARG A 119 3.15 6.30 -16.85
CA ARG A 119 3.70 7.33 -15.99
C ARG A 119 5.11 7.77 -16.39
N GLU A 120 5.96 6.82 -16.75
CA GLU A 120 7.35 7.09 -17.14
C GLU A 120 7.41 7.95 -18.41
N ILE A 121 6.57 7.62 -19.40
CA ILE A 121 6.50 8.32 -20.68
C ILE A 121 5.93 9.73 -20.51
N LEU A 122 4.86 9.88 -19.73
CA LEU A 122 4.32 11.21 -19.41
C LEU A 122 5.36 12.10 -18.72
N ASN A 123 6.14 11.53 -17.80
CA ASN A 123 7.19 12.29 -17.10
C ASN A 123 8.30 12.74 -18.07
N GLU A 124 8.79 11.83 -18.91
CA GLU A 124 9.81 12.15 -19.92
C GLU A 124 9.36 13.21 -20.92
N GLU A 125 8.08 13.21 -21.30
CA GLU A 125 7.54 14.22 -22.20
C GLU A 125 7.35 15.56 -21.48
N PHE A 126 6.71 15.58 -20.30
CA PHE A 126 6.49 16.82 -19.56
C PHE A 126 7.78 17.51 -19.10
N ASP A 127 8.86 16.76 -18.88
CA ASP A 127 10.17 17.32 -18.56
C ASP A 127 10.76 18.17 -19.70
N LYS A 128 10.38 17.91 -20.97
CA LYS A 128 10.85 18.69 -22.12
C LYS A 128 10.22 20.08 -22.20
N LEU A 129 9.09 20.31 -21.53
CA LEU A 129 8.35 21.57 -21.58
C LEU A 129 8.89 22.58 -20.57
N SER A 130 8.86 23.87 -20.93
CA SER A 130 9.16 24.96 -19.99
C SER A 130 7.97 25.28 -19.07
N ASP A 131 8.23 26.00 -17.98
CA ASP A 131 7.23 26.29 -16.93
C ASP A 131 6.02 27.08 -17.46
N SER A 132 6.24 28.02 -18.38
CA SER A 132 5.16 28.81 -18.99
C SER A 132 4.24 27.95 -19.86
N GLN A 133 4.81 26.91 -20.47
CA GLN A 133 4.12 25.99 -21.37
C GLN A 133 3.31 24.98 -20.58
N LEU A 134 3.89 24.39 -19.54
CA LEU A 134 3.18 23.51 -18.61
C LEU A 134 1.95 24.20 -18.01
N ASN A 135 2.10 25.46 -17.59
CA ASN A 135 0.98 26.25 -17.08
C ASN A 135 -0.10 26.53 -18.14
N SER A 136 0.31 26.75 -19.38
CA SER A 136 -0.62 26.95 -20.50
C SER A 136 -1.38 25.67 -20.85
N VAL A 137 -0.71 24.51 -20.84
CA VAL A 137 -1.36 23.19 -20.99
C VAL A 137 -2.36 23.00 -19.85
N ALA A 138 -1.92 23.19 -18.61
CA ALA A 138 -2.75 23.06 -17.41
C ALA A 138 -3.98 23.97 -17.42
N ALA A 139 -3.85 25.20 -17.93
CA ALA A 139 -4.97 26.14 -18.08
C ALA A 139 -5.94 25.76 -19.21
N SER A 140 -5.47 25.02 -20.23
CA SER A 140 -6.31 24.58 -21.35
C SER A 140 -7.14 23.32 -21.06
N LEU A 141 -6.79 22.58 -20.00
CA LEU A 141 -7.54 21.42 -19.52
C LEU A 141 -8.85 21.83 -18.84
N GLN A 142 -9.79 20.88 -18.74
CA GLN A 142 -11.07 21.08 -18.05
C GLN A 142 -11.21 20.09 -16.88
N PRO A 143 -11.18 20.57 -15.62
CA PRO A 143 -11.03 21.95 -15.17
C PRO A 143 -9.60 22.50 -15.35
N PRO A 144 -9.42 23.83 -15.46
CA PRO A 144 -8.10 24.44 -15.55
C PRO A 144 -7.35 24.29 -14.23
N ILE A 145 -6.07 23.98 -14.32
CA ILE A 145 -5.17 23.77 -13.19
C ILE A 145 -4.18 24.92 -13.14
N GLN A 146 -4.05 25.56 -11.98
CA GLN A 146 -3.10 26.64 -11.73
C GLN A 146 -2.27 26.30 -10.49
N ILE A 147 -0.99 26.01 -10.70
CA ILE A 147 -0.05 25.60 -9.67
C ILE A 147 1.30 26.22 -9.99
N ASP A 148 1.86 26.99 -9.05
CA ASP A 148 3.12 27.71 -9.26
C ASP A 148 4.35 26.79 -9.21
N ASN A 149 4.27 25.68 -8.46
CA ASN A 149 5.36 24.73 -8.32
C ASN A 149 5.38 23.74 -9.50
N ARG A 150 6.47 23.77 -10.29
CA ARG A 150 6.69 22.90 -11.46
C ARG A 150 6.58 21.41 -11.13
N GLU A 151 7.25 20.94 -10.09
CA GLU A 151 7.29 19.52 -9.72
C GLU A 151 5.89 19.02 -9.37
N LEU A 152 5.15 19.81 -8.60
CA LEU A 152 3.78 19.48 -8.21
C LEU A 152 2.82 19.55 -9.40
N LEU A 153 3.03 20.50 -10.32
CA LEU A 153 2.22 20.61 -11.53
C LEU A 153 2.38 19.38 -12.44
N ILE A 154 3.63 18.94 -12.65
CA ILE A 154 3.93 17.73 -13.43
C ILE A 154 3.29 16.52 -12.75
N GLU A 155 3.45 16.35 -11.44
CA GLU A 155 2.85 15.25 -10.70
C GLU A 155 1.32 15.23 -10.81
N VAL A 156 0.67 16.39 -10.72
CA VAL A 156 -0.79 16.52 -10.88
C VAL A 156 -1.21 16.15 -12.29
N LEU A 157 -0.52 16.67 -13.32
CA LEU A 157 -0.82 16.34 -14.71
C LEU A 157 -0.66 14.85 -14.99
N ILE A 158 0.40 14.23 -14.48
CA ILE A 158 0.63 12.78 -14.57
C ILE A 158 -0.52 12.03 -13.87
N SER A 159 -0.84 12.36 -12.62
CA SER A 159 -1.87 11.65 -11.85
C SER A 159 -3.28 11.70 -12.46
N ILE A 160 -3.58 12.72 -13.27
CA ILE A 160 -4.86 12.87 -13.96
C ILE A 160 -4.93 12.01 -15.23
N HIS A 161 -3.81 11.87 -15.93
CA HIS A 161 -3.73 11.23 -17.26
C HIS A 161 -3.06 9.85 -17.25
N GLU A 162 -2.50 9.41 -16.11
CA GLU A 162 -1.97 8.06 -15.95
C GLU A 162 -3.09 7.02 -16.07
N ARG A 163 -2.73 5.82 -16.56
CA ARG A 163 -3.66 4.70 -16.63
C ARG A 163 -4.15 4.34 -15.23
N MET A 164 -5.45 4.43 -15.03
CA MET A 164 -6.09 3.99 -13.79
C MET A 164 -6.13 2.47 -13.70
N GLN A 165 -5.65 1.93 -12.58
CA GLN A 165 -5.83 0.52 -12.25
C GLN A 165 -7.25 0.30 -11.73
N SER A 166 -7.89 -0.80 -12.16
CA SER A 166 -9.19 -1.19 -11.61
C SER A 166 -9.04 -1.63 -10.15
N HIS A 167 -10.03 -1.29 -9.33
CA HIS A 167 -10.07 -1.66 -7.92
C HIS A 167 -10.11 -3.18 -7.75
N LEU A 168 -10.82 -3.87 -8.64
CA LEU A 168 -10.87 -5.33 -8.66
C LEU A 168 -9.47 -5.91 -8.88
N GLN A 169 -8.71 -5.40 -9.85
CA GLN A 169 -7.35 -5.86 -10.11
C GLN A 169 -6.43 -5.59 -8.91
N LEU A 170 -6.56 -4.43 -8.26
CA LEU A 170 -5.80 -4.14 -7.04
C LEU A 170 -6.09 -5.17 -5.94
N ILE A 171 -7.36 -5.51 -5.72
CA ILE A 171 -7.76 -6.50 -4.70
C ILE A 171 -7.21 -7.89 -5.04
N ASN A 172 -7.26 -8.29 -6.30
CA ASN A 172 -6.72 -9.58 -6.74
C ASN A 172 -5.19 -9.69 -6.58
N THR A 173 -4.49 -8.55 -6.49
CA THR A 173 -3.05 -8.53 -6.21
C THR A 173 -2.72 -8.56 -4.71
N LEU A 174 -3.71 -8.40 -3.82
CA LEU A 174 -3.46 -8.38 -2.39
C LEU A 174 -3.18 -9.80 -1.86
N PRO A 175 -2.11 -10.00 -1.07
CA PRO A 175 -1.92 -11.25 -0.36
C PRO A 175 -3.00 -11.45 0.70
N LEU A 176 -3.42 -12.70 0.88
CA LEU A 176 -4.40 -13.08 1.89
C LEU A 176 -3.79 -13.14 3.29
N TYR A 177 -2.54 -13.61 3.40
CA TYR A 177 -1.82 -13.71 4.67
C TYR A 177 -0.98 -12.45 4.93
N PRO A 178 -0.89 -12.00 6.19
CA PRO A 178 -0.10 -10.84 6.55
C PRO A 178 1.41 -11.16 6.54
N THR A 179 2.21 -10.13 6.27
CA THR A 179 3.68 -10.17 6.38
C THR A 179 4.14 -9.57 7.71
N GLU A 180 5.42 -9.73 8.05
CA GLU A 180 6.07 -9.08 9.18
C GLU A 180 5.83 -7.57 9.21
N GLU A 181 5.89 -6.92 8.05
CA GLU A 181 5.67 -5.49 7.94
C GLU A 181 4.25 -5.10 8.34
N THR A 182 3.27 -5.98 8.12
CA THR A 182 1.86 -5.74 8.46
C THR A 182 1.55 -6.10 9.91
N ILE A 183 2.10 -7.22 10.40
CA ILE A 183 1.82 -7.77 11.75
C ILE A 183 2.24 -6.78 12.85
N TRP A 184 3.41 -6.16 12.68
CA TRP A 184 3.99 -5.26 13.68
C TRP A 184 3.71 -3.78 13.42
N ASP A 185 2.82 -3.46 12.48
CA ASP A 185 2.42 -2.09 12.16
C ASP A 185 1.25 -1.63 13.02
N GLU A 186 1.55 -0.86 14.07
CA GLU A 186 0.58 -0.37 15.05
C GLU A 186 -0.44 0.64 14.48
N ASP A 187 -0.17 1.24 13.32
CA ASP A 187 -1.08 2.20 12.67
C ASP A 187 -2.32 1.52 12.06
N ILE A 188 -2.19 0.22 11.73
CA ILE A 188 -3.22 -0.60 11.09
C ILE A 188 -3.62 -1.81 11.94
N VAL A 189 -2.72 -2.32 12.78
CA VAL A 189 -2.96 -3.41 13.74
C VAL A 189 -2.67 -2.86 15.13
N PRO A 190 -3.62 -2.11 15.73
CA PRO A 190 -3.42 -1.52 17.06
C PRO A 190 -3.34 -2.60 18.14
N THR A 191 -2.67 -2.27 19.25
CA THR A 191 -2.66 -3.12 20.45
C THR A 191 -3.93 -2.92 21.28
N GLU A 192 -4.22 -3.85 22.19
CA GLU A 192 -5.30 -3.73 23.19
C GLU A 192 -5.22 -2.44 24.03
N PHE A 193 -4.03 -1.83 24.14
CA PHE A 193 -3.81 -0.59 24.90
C PHE A 193 -4.10 0.69 24.12
N TYR A 194 -4.61 0.59 22.89
CA TYR A 194 -4.94 1.77 22.10
C TYR A 194 -6.08 2.57 22.74
N ASN A 195 -5.79 3.81 23.10
CA ASN A 195 -6.65 4.69 23.90
C ASN A 195 -7.60 5.56 23.06
N GLY A 196 -7.56 5.48 21.73
CA GLY A 196 -8.41 6.28 20.84
C GLY A 196 -7.96 7.73 20.64
N GLU A 197 -6.81 8.14 21.17
CA GLU A 197 -6.33 9.53 21.08
C GLU A 197 -5.76 9.87 19.70
N THR A 198 -5.01 8.93 19.10
CA THR A 198 -4.40 9.07 17.76
C THR A 198 -5.32 8.51 16.67
N CYS A 199 -5.20 8.96 15.42
CA CYS A 199 -6.01 8.39 14.33
C CYS A 199 -5.40 7.08 13.82
N LEU A 200 -6.22 6.11 13.42
CA LEU A 200 -5.78 4.89 12.74
C LEU A 200 -6.12 4.95 11.26
N ALA A 201 -5.29 4.32 10.43
CA ALA A 201 -5.50 4.23 8.98
C ALA A 201 -6.52 3.14 8.59
N LEU A 202 -7.59 3.01 9.37
CA LEU A 202 -8.59 1.96 9.23
C LEU A 202 -9.85 2.42 8.50
N PRO A 203 -10.45 1.55 7.67
CA PRO A 203 -11.79 1.79 7.15
C PRO A 203 -12.81 1.84 8.27
N LYS A 204 -13.80 2.73 8.15
CA LYS A 204 -14.87 2.88 9.15
C LYS A 204 -16.16 2.25 8.65
N LEU A 205 -16.79 1.44 9.50
CA LEU A 205 -18.14 0.95 9.25
C LEU A 205 -19.14 1.98 9.79
N ASN A 206 -20.04 2.41 8.92
CA ASN A 206 -21.13 3.33 9.27
C ASN A 206 -22.39 2.88 8.52
N LEU A 207 -23.47 3.66 8.58
CA LEU A 207 -24.75 3.33 7.94
C LEU A 207 -24.69 3.35 6.40
N GLN A 208 -23.77 4.11 5.81
CA GLN A 208 -23.70 4.35 4.37
C GLN A 208 -22.35 3.92 3.79
N PHE A 209 -22.43 3.32 2.61
CA PHE A 209 -21.30 2.89 1.78
C PHE A 209 -21.54 3.40 0.35
N LEU A 210 -20.46 3.63 -0.40
CA LEU A 210 -20.58 4.13 -1.78
C LEU A 210 -21.28 3.11 -2.68
N THR A 211 -20.89 1.85 -2.56
CA THR A 211 -21.36 0.73 -3.38
C THR A 211 -21.32 -0.55 -2.57
N LEU A 212 -21.92 -1.64 -3.07
CA LEU A 212 -21.75 -2.97 -2.47
C LEU A 212 -20.26 -3.36 -2.40
N HIS A 213 -19.49 -2.99 -3.44
CA HIS A 213 -18.06 -3.27 -3.48
C HIS A 213 -17.30 -2.55 -2.36
N ASP A 214 -17.62 -1.28 -2.08
CA ASP A 214 -17.06 -0.53 -0.94
C ASP A 214 -17.38 -1.22 0.39
N TYR A 215 -18.62 -1.63 0.59
CA TYR A 215 -19.03 -2.38 1.79
C TYR A 215 -18.21 -3.65 1.97
N LEU A 216 -18.12 -4.49 0.94
CA LEU A 216 -17.38 -5.75 0.99
C LEU A 216 -15.89 -5.52 1.23
N LEU A 217 -15.29 -4.52 0.59
CA LEU A 217 -13.88 -4.21 0.73
C LEU A 217 -13.52 -3.76 2.14
N ARG A 218 -14.36 -2.93 2.78
CA ARG A 218 -14.16 -2.50 4.17
C ARG A 218 -14.22 -3.67 5.13
N ASN A 219 -15.21 -4.55 4.97
CA ASN A 219 -15.32 -5.75 5.80
C ASN A 219 -14.14 -6.69 5.58
N PHE A 220 -13.73 -6.90 4.33
CA PHE A 220 -12.54 -7.70 4.00
C PHE A 220 -11.27 -7.15 4.67
N HIS A 221 -11.02 -5.84 4.57
CA HIS A 221 -9.86 -5.22 5.21
C HIS A 221 -9.90 -5.30 6.74
N LEU A 222 -11.04 -4.99 7.35
CA LEU A 222 -11.17 -5.03 8.81
C LEU A 222 -11.04 -6.44 9.35
N PHE A 223 -11.68 -7.43 8.71
CA PHE A 223 -11.53 -8.83 9.08
C PHE A 223 -10.08 -9.28 8.95
N ARG A 224 -9.41 -8.94 7.84
CA ARG A 224 -7.99 -9.28 7.64
C ARG A 224 -7.11 -8.69 8.74
N LEU A 225 -7.31 -7.43 9.13
CA LEU A 225 -6.51 -6.76 10.15
C LEU A 225 -6.81 -7.29 11.56
N GLU A 226 -8.05 -7.64 11.86
CA GLU A 226 -8.42 -8.28 13.13
C GLU A 226 -7.80 -9.68 13.25
N SER A 227 -7.91 -10.52 12.21
CA SER A 227 -7.23 -11.81 12.20
C SER A 227 -5.70 -11.67 12.26
N THR A 228 -5.15 -10.57 11.72
CA THR A 228 -3.71 -10.29 11.85
C THR A 228 -3.31 -9.99 13.30
N TYR A 229 -4.19 -9.35 14.07
CA TYR A 229 -3.97 -9.13 15.50
C TYR A 229 -3.90 -10.45 16.28
N GLU A 230 -4.82 -11.39 16.01
CA GLU A 230 -4.78 -12.72 16.61
C GLU A 230 -3.50 -13.49 16.23
N ILE A 231 -3.13 -13.47 14.95
CA ILE A 231 -1.88 -14.07 14.45
C ILE A 231 -0.65 -13.49 15.15
N ARG A 232 -0.64 -12.17 15.41
CA ARG A 232 0.44 -11.51 16.16
C ARG A 232 0.58 -12.12 17.55
N GLN A 233 -0.52 -12.25 18.29
CA GLN A 233 -0.52 -12.81 19.64
C GLN A 233 -0.02 -14.26 19.65
N ASP A 234 -0.48 -15.08 18.70
CA ASP A 234 -0.06 -16.47 18.54
C ASP A 234 1.43 -16.61 18.23
N ILE A 235 1.97 -15.73 17.37
CA ILE A 235 3.40 -15.68 17.05
C ILE A 235 4.20 -15.25 18.27
N GLU A 236 3.81 -14.16 18.95
CA GLU A 236 4.51 -13.64 20.12
C GLU A 236 4.58 -14.69 21.24
N ASP A 237 3.46 -15.37 21.55
CA ASP A 237 3.45 -16.42 22.58
C ASP A 237 4.29 -17.64 22.15
N SER A 238 4.08 -18.14 20.94
CA SER A 238 4.73 -19.36 20.47
C SER A 238 6.24 -19.20 20.32
N VAL A 239 6.70 -18.11 19.70
CA VAL A 239 8.12 -17.85 19.47
C VAL A 239 8.82 -17.51 20.79
N SER A 240 8.18 -16.73 21.68
CA SER A 240 8.75 -16.43 23.01
C SER A 240 8.99 -17.70 23.83
N ARG A 241 8.06 -18.67 23.79
CA ARG A 241 8.23 -19.97 24.46
C ARG A 241 9.35 -20.81 23.89
N MET A 242 9.59 -20.72 22.58
CA MET A 242 10.71 -21.42 21.92
C MET A 242 12.08 -20.86 22.31
N LYS A 243 12.14 -19.63 22.85
CA LYS A 243 13.37 -18.95 23.30
C LYS A 243 14.49 -19.05 22.24
N PRO A 244 14.36 -18.36 21.10
CA PRO A 244 15.41 -18.32 20.08
C PRO A 244 16.66 -17.63 20.61
N TRP A 245 17.83 -18.18 20.30
CA TRP A 245 19.14 -17.75 20.77
C TRP A 245 20.14 -17.96 19.64
N GLN A 246 21.06 -17.01 19.52
CA GLN A 246 22.10 -17.07 18.52
C GLN A 246 23.23 -17.97 19.01
N ASN A 247 23.69 -18.88 18.16
CA ASN A 247 24.90 -19.65 18.42
C ASN A 247 26.14 -18.88 17.99
N ASP A 248 27.21 -18.95 18.79
CA ASP A 248 28.52 -18.36 18.47
C ASP A 248 29.24 -19.14 17.36
N ALA A 249 28.83 -20.39 17.09
CA ALA A 249 29.38 -21.18 15.99
C ALA A 249 28.90 -20.65 14.63
N THR A 250 29.83 -20.13 13.83
CA THR A 250 29.59 -19.81 12.42
C THR A 250 29.61 -21.09 11.60
N ILE A 251 28.53 -21.38 10.87
CA ILE A 251 28.52 -22.49 9.92
C ILE A 251 28.91 -21.92 8.56
N THR A 252 30.05 -22.35 8.04
CA THR A 252 30.39 -22.20 6.63
C THR A 252 29.71 -23.31 5.84
N ASN A 253 28.62 -22.99 5.16
CA ASN A 253 28.04 -23.91 4.20
C ASN A 253 28.94 -23.92 2.96
N ASP A 254 29.37 -25.09 2.48
CA ASP A 254 30.21 -25.26 1.25
C ASP A 254 29.62 -24.60 -0.02
N LYS A 255 28.38 -24.08 0.03
CA LYS A 255 27.67 -23.43 -1.08
C LYS A 255 27.39 -21.94 -0.89
N ASN A 256 27.53 -21.40 0.33
CA ASN A 256 27.26 -19.98 0.63
C ASN A 256 28.50 -19.36 1.26
N GLU A 257 29.19 -18.48 0.53
CA GLU A 257 30.43 -17.82 0.96
C GLU A 257 30.26 -16.85 2.15
N GLN A 258 29.06 -16.75 2.75
CA GLN A 258 28.81 -15.93 3.93
C GLN A 258 28.64 -16.78 5.18
N PRO A 259 29.32 -16.44 6.29
CA PRO A 259 29.13 -17.12 7.57
C PRO A 259 27.69 -16.89 8.05
N GLN A 260 26.88 -17.94 8.08
CA GLN A 260 25.52 -17.87 8.62
C GLN A 260 25.56 -18.22 10.11
N GLN A 261 25.00 -17.32 10.91
CA GLN A 261 24.78 -17.54 12.33
C GLN A 261 23.62 -18.53 12.50
N GLN A 262 23.84 -19.58 13.28
CA GLN A 262 22.81 -20.58 13.53
C GLN A 262 21.88 -20.13 14.66
N CYS A 263 20.57 -20.17 14.41
CA CYS A 263 19.56 -20.00 15.46
C CYS A 263 19.34 -21.35 16.16
N ILE A 264 19.47 -21.37 17.48
CA ILE A 264 19.10 -22.49 18.34
C ILE A 264 17.79 -22.10 19.06
N PHE A 265 16.99 -23.08 19.48
CA PHE A 265 15.79 -22.88 20.29
C PHE A 265 15.96 -23.54 21.65
N GLY A 266 15.81 -22.75 22.72
CA GLY A 266 16.15 -23.16 24.09
C GLY A 266 14.92 -23.60 24.88
N GLY A 267 13.75 -23.36 24.32
CA GLY A 267 12.47 -23.83 24.82
C GLY A 267 11.71 -24.59 23.74
N TRP A 268 10.43 -24.81 24.03
CA TRP A 268 9.52 -25.55 23.16
C TRP A 268 8.16 -24.86 23.16
N SER A 269 7.44 -24.99 22.06
CA SER A 269 6.04 -24.56 21.94
C SER A 269 5.19 -25.73 21.45
N ARG A 270 3.93 -25.77 21.89
CA ARG A 270 2.93 -26.71 21.38
C ARG A 270 2.54 -26.36 19.93
N MET A 271 2.47 -25.07 19.62
CA MET A 271 1.95 -24.51 18.35
C MET A 271 3.05 -24.11 17.36
N ALA A 272 4.33 -24.20 17.72
CA ALA A 272 5.45 -23.94 16.83
C ALA A 272 6.54 -25.02 16.93
N GLN A 273 7.16 -25.35 15.80
CA GLN A 273 8.23 -26.34 15.67
C GLN A 273 9.34 -25.81 14.76
N PRO A 274 10.62 -26.12 15.03
CA PRO A 274 11.73 -25.69 14.19
C PRO A 274 11.68 -26.40 12.83
N ILE A 275 11.80 -25.62 11.76
CA ILE A 275 11.84 -26.15 10.40
C ILE A 275 13.19 -26.79 10.14
N THR A 276 13.20 -28.06 9.74
CA THR A 276 14.42 -28.81 9.42
C THR A 276 14.84 -28.61 7.97
N ASN A 277 13.87 -28.61 7.06
CA ASN A 277 14.09 -28.30 5.65
C ASN A 277 12.84 -27.62 5.08
N PHE A 278 13.06 -26.65 4.19
CA PHE A 278 12.03 -25.97 3.43
C PHE A 278 12.46 -25.95 1.97
N THR A 279 11.62 -26.46 1.08
CA THR A 279 11.97 -26.51 -0.35
C THR A 279 10.74 -26.19 -1.19
N ILE A 280 10.86 -25.21 -2.09
CA ILE A 280 9.81 -24.90 -3.07
C ILE A 280 9.85 -26.00 -4.14
N VAL A 281 8.75 -26.74 -4.26
CA VAL A 281 8.64 -27.90 -5.15
C VAL A 281 8.05 -27.51 -6.50
N GLU A 282 7.06 -26.62 -6.49
CA GLU A 282 6.29 -26.29 -7.67
C GLU A 282 6.04 -24.79 -7.73
N VAL A 283 6.35 -24.20 -8.88
CA VAL A 283 5.90 -22.86 -9.27
C VAL A 283 5.19 -23.01 -10.60
N ALA A 284 3.86 -22.95 -10.57
CA ALA A 284 3.05 -23.03 -11.77
C ALA A 284 3.09 -21.71 -12.55
N LYS A 285 2.83 -21.80 -13.86
CA LYS A 285 2.77 -20.61 -14.72
C LYS A 285 1.61 -19.70 -14.28
N ALA A 286 1.78 -18.41 -14.44
CA ALA A 286 0.71 -17.42 -14.22
C ALA A 286 -0.47 -17.71 -15.16
N ASN A 287 -1.69 -17.42 -14.71
CA ASN A 287 -2.84 -17.45 -15.59
C ASN A 287 -2.77 -16.27 -16.58
N ILE A 288 -3.54 -16.38 -17.67
CA ILE A 288 -3.60 -15.30 -18.66
C ILE A 288 -4.15 -14.03 -17.99
N GLY A 289 -3.35 -12.96 -18.01
CA GLY A 289 -3.71 -11.67 -17.44
C GLY A 289 -3.26 -11.44 -16.00
N GLU A 290 -2.74 -12.47 -15.32
CA GLU A 290 -2.16 -12.35 -13.98
C GLU A 290 -0.63 -12.20 -14.06
N SER A 291 -0.06 -11.39 -13.18
CA SER A 291 1.40 -11.21 -13.06
C SER A 291 2.05 -12.22 -12.10
N HIS A 292 1.27 -12.84 -11.23
CA HIS A 292 1.72 -13.77 -10.21
C HIS A 292 1.48 -15.24 -10.62
N PRO A 293 2.27 -16.20 -10.12
CA PRO A 293 2.08 -17.61 -10.43
C PRO A 293 0.72 -18.11 -9.94
N SER A 294 0.06 -18.96 -10.73
CA SER A 294 -1.26 -19.53 -10.38
C SER A 294 -1.21 -20.44 -9.15
N ARG A 295 -0.04 -21.02 -8.86
CA ARG A 295 0.18 -21.91 -7.72
C ARG A 295 1.65 -21.95 -7.33
N VAL A 296 1.90 -21.90 -6.03
CA VAL A 296 3.21 -22.19 -5.43
C VAL A 296 3.02 -23.28 -4.39
N ARG A 297 3.84 -24.33 -4.43
CA ARG A 297 3.88 -25.38 -3.40
C ARG A 297 5.27 -25.53 -2.85
N ALA A 298 5.35 -25.72 -1.53
CA ALA A 298 6.59 -26.01 -0.84
C ALA A 298 6.41 -27.21 0.08
N ASP A 299 7.47 -27.99 0.22
CA ASP A 299 7.58 -29.07 1.19
C ASP A 299 8.28 -28.52 2.44
N VAL A 300 7.61 -28.69 3.58
CA VAL A 300 8.14 -28.31 4.90
C VAL A 300 8.40 -29.59 5.69
N THR A 301 9.66 -29.84 6.03
CA THR A 301 10.06 -31.00 6.82
C THR A 301 10.31 -30.59 8.27
N LEU A 302 9.62 -31.27 9.19
CA LEU A 302 9.69 -31.04 10.64
C LEU A 302 10.14 -32.33 11.34
N VAL A 303 10.93 -32.21 12.40
CA VAL A 303 11.26 -33.33 13.30
C VAL A 303 10.43 -33.20 14.58
N LEU A 304 9.41 -34.04 14.73
CA LEU A 304 8.52 -34.04 15.89
C LEU A 304 9.12 -34.82 17.06
N ASN A 305 10.14 -34.24 17.70
CA ASN A 305 10.69 -34.77 18.96
C ASN A 305 9.93 -34.21 20.18
N THR A 306 8.61 -34.41 20.20
CA THR A 306 7.69 -33.86 21.21
C THR A 306 6.89 -34.97 21.90
N ARG A 307 6.15 -34.60 22.95
CA ARG A 307 5.26 -35.51 23.67
C ARG A 307 4.19 -36.08 22.73
N GLY A 308 3.78 -37.32 22.96
CA GLY A 308 2.90 -38.07 22.04
C GLY A 308 1.50 -37.47 21.82
N ASP A 309 0.98 -36.66 22.74
CA ASP A 309 -0.23 -35.85 22.56
C ASP A 309 -0.02 -34.74 21.53
N ILE A 310 1.04 -33.94 21.69
CA ILE A 310 1.42 -32.86 20.77
C ILE A 310 1.74 -33.41 19.38
N LYS A 311 2.48 -34.52 19.32
CA LYS A 311 2.79 -35.20 18.06
C LYS A 311 1.52 -35.57 17.28
N LYS A 312 0.51 -36.12 17.95
CA LYS A 312 -0.79 -36.45 17.33
C LYS A 312 -1.51 -35.21 16.81
N GLU A 313 -1.41 -34.07 17.49
CA GLU A 313 -2.02 -32.82 17.03
C GLU A 313 -1.40 -32.34 15.72
N TRP A 314 -0.06 -32.35 15.63
CA TRP A 314 0.66 -32.00 14.41
C TRP A 314 0.40 -32.99 13.26
N GLU A 315 0.34 -34.29 13.53
CA GLU A 315 -0.04 -35.32 12.54
C GLU A 315 -1.50 -35.21 12.09
N ASN A 316 -2.34 -34.52 12.87
CA ASN A 316 -3.74 -34.28 12.57
C ASN A 316 -4.00 -33.03 11.74
N LEU A 317 -2.98 -32.28 11.31
CA LEU A 317 -3.18 -31.20 10.34
C LEU A 317 -3.88 -31.73 9.08
N ARG A 318 -4.89 -31.00 8.63
CA ARG A 318 -5.72 -31.34 7.47
C ARG A 318 -5.68 -30.20 6.46
N LYS A 319 -6.03 -30.56 5.23
CA LYS A 319 -6.24 -29.62 4.13
C LYS A 319 -7.51 -28.82 4.34
#